data_AF-A0A930K3X6-F1
#
_entry.id   AF-A0A930K3X6-F1
#
_cell.length_a   1.000
_cell.length_b   1.000
_cell.length_c   1.000
_cell.angle_alpha   90.00
_cell.angle_beta   90.00
_cell.angle_gamma   90.00
#
_symmetry.space_group_name_H-M   'P 1'
#
loop_
_entity.id
_entity.type
_entity.pdbx_description
1 polymer ?
#
loop_
_entity_poly.entity_id
_entity_poly.type
_entity_poly.pdbx_seq_one_letter_code
_entity_poly.pdbx_strand_id
1 'polypeptide(L)'
;MFDNFRYITTNMRNTLLALALLGGSVATQAAEKDSLTIANYFYLEGLRQQEMGNLTAAYDLLRHAHDLNPRSAAVYYQLAGYYVNMKNDAL
;
A
#
# COMPACT_ATOMS: atom_id res chain seq x y z
N MET A 1 -4.59 -49.78 17.38
CA MET A 1 -3.52 -49.48 16.38
C MET A 1 -3.95 -48.40 15.36
N PHE A 2 -5.25 -48.08 15.21
CA PHE A 2 -5.76 -47.10 14.24
C PHE A 2 -5.77 -45.63 14.72
N ASP A 3 -5.75 -45.38 16.04
CA ASP A 3 -5.89 -44.01 16.59
C ASP A 3 -4.63 -43.15 16.42
N ASN A 4 -3.45 -43.77 16.49
CA ASN A 4 -2.17 -43.08 16.30
C ASN A 4 -2.03 -42.56 14.87
N PHE A 5 -2.54 -43.31 13.88
CA PHE A 5 -2.51 -42.89 12.48
C PHE A 5 -3.41 -41.67 12.24
N ARG A 6 -4.64 -41.67 12.78
CA ARG A 6 -5.56 -40.52 12.70
C ARG A 6 -4.96 -39.28 13.37
N TYR A 7 -4.38 -39.44 14.56
CA TYR A 7 -3.73 -38.35 15.30
C TYR A 7 -2.56 -37.72 14.53
N ILE A 8 -1.71 -38.53 13.91
CA ILE A 8 -0.58 -38.05 13.08
C ILE A 8 -1.10 -37.28 11.86
N THR A 9 -2.11 -37.80 11.15
CA THR A 9 -2.67 -37.09 9.99
C THR A 9 -3.36 -35.77 10.37
N THR A 10 -4.05 -35.70 11.50
CA THR A 10 -4.70 -34.47 11.95
C THR A 10 -3.67 -33.41 12.36
N ASN A 11 -2.62 -33.80 13.10
CA ASN A 11 -1.55 -32.89 13.49
C ASN A 11 -0.75 -32.39 12.28
N MET A 12 -0.45 -33.27 11.31
CA MET A 12 0.25 -32.90 10.09
C MET A 12 -0.56 -31.93 9.22
N ARG A 13 -1.89 -32.09 9.16
CA ARG A 13 -2.76 -31.15 8.44
C ARG A 13 -2.79 -29.79 9.13
N ASN A 14 -2.84 -29.75 10.45
CA ASN A 14 -2.85 -28.50 11.22
C ASN A 14 -1.50 -27.75 11.12
N THR A 15 -0.37 -28.47 11.14
CA THR A 15 0.95 -27.84 10.96
C THR A 15 1.13 -27.29 9.55
N LEU A 16 0.67 -28.00 8.52
CA LEU A 16 0.71 -27.50 7.14
C LEU A 16 -0.15 -26.23 6.94
N LEU A 17 -1.34 -26.18 7.55
CA LEU A 17 -2.19 -24.98 7.56
C LEU A 17 -1.50 -23.79 8.25
N ALA A 18 -0.86 -24.02 9.40
CA ALA A 18 -0.13 -22.97 10.10
C ALA A 18 1.06 -22.44 9.28
N LEU A 19 1.84 -23.32 8.62
CA LEU A 19 2.93 -22.93 7.73
C LEU A 19 2.44 -22.13 6.51
N ALA A 20 1.30 -22.50 5.91
CA ALA A 20 0.72 -21.76 4.80
C ALA A 20 0.25 -20.35 5.22
N LEU A 21 -0.39 -20.22 6.39
CA LEU A 21 -0.83 -18.94 6.94
C LEU A 21 0.35 -18.03 7.31
N LEU A 22 1.39 -18.58 7.93
CA LEU A 22 2.60 -17.83 8.31
C LEU A 22 3.43 -17.44 7.08
N GLY A 23 3.62 -18.35 6.13
CA GLY A 23 4.36 -18.07 4.90
C GLY A 23 3.66 -17.03 4.02
N GLY A 24 2.34 -17.12 3.87
CA GLY A 24 1.56 -16.13 3.13
C GLY A 24 1.58 -14.75 3.76
N SER A 25 1.46 -14.68 5.10
CA SER A 25 1.43 -13.40 5.82
C SER A 25 2.77 -12.65 5.83
N VAL A 26 3.91 -13.35 5.72
CA VAL A 26 5.22 -12.71 5.57
C VAL A 26 5.39 -12.09 4.18
N ALA A 27 4.98 -12.79 3.11
CA ALA A 27 5.06 -12.26 1.75
C ALA A 27 4.16 -11.02 1.56
N THR A 28 2.95 -11.03 2.13
CA THR A 28 2.05 -9.87 2.07
C THR A 28 2.58 -8.68 2.86
N GLN A 29 3.19 -8.90 4.03
CA GLN A 29 3.80 -7.83 4.83
C GLN A 29 5.01 -7.20 4.12
N ALA A 30 5.84 -8.00 3.45
CA ALA A 30 6.95 -7.48 2.66
C ALA A 30 6.46 -6.60 1.50
N ALA A 31 5.49 -7.09 0.72
CA ALA A 31 4.91 -6.33 -0.39
C ALA A 31 4.19 -5.04 0.06
N GLU A 32 3.50 -5.08 1.21
CA GLU A 32 2.88 -3.89 1.81
C GLU A 32 3.95 -2.87 2.22
N LYS A 33 4.99 -3.31 2.93
CA LYS A 33 6.09 -2.43 3.34
C LYS A 33 6.77 -1.78 2.13
N ASP A 34 7.06 -2.56 1.09
CA ASP A 34 7.66 -2.04 -0.15
C ASP A 34 6.75 -1.00 -0.82
N SER A 35 5.46 -1.27 -0.89
CA SER A 35 4.47 -0.33 -1.44
C SER A 35 4.43 0.98 -0.64
N LEU A 36 4.51 0.92 0.69
CA LEU A 36 4.56 2.12 1.54
C LEU A 36 5.84 2.93 1.33
N THR A 37 6.99 2.26 1.17
CA THR A 37 8.26 2.94 0.87
C THR A 37 8.20 3.67 -0.47
N ILE A 38 7.66 3.01 -1.51
CA ILE A 38 7.52 3.61 -2.84
C ILE A 38 6.51 4.77 -2.81
N ALA A 39 5.38 4.62 -2.09
CA ALA A 39 4.41 5.69 -1.90
C ALA A 39 5.05 6.95 -1.28
N ASN A 40 5.90 6.76 -0.27
CA ASN A 40 6.60 7.87 0.39
C ASN A 40 7.57 8.60 -0.55
N TYR A 41 8.27 7.85 -1.41
CA TYR A 41 9.13 8.43 -2.44
C TYR A 41 8.33 9.35 -3.38
N PHE A 42 7.23 8.83 -3.94
CA PHE A 42 6.40 9.62 -4.86
C PHE A 42 5.75 10.83 -4.19
N TYR A 43 5.38 10.72 -2.92
CA TYR A 43 4.87 11.85 -2.15
C TYR A 43 5.93 12.96 -2.03
N LEU A 44 7.15 12.64 -1.62
CA LEU A 44 8.22 13.63 -1.45
C LEU A 44 8.64 14.26 -2.77
N GLU A 45 8.74 13.46 -3.84
CA GLU A 45 9.05 13.95 -5.17
C GLU A 45 7.92 14.85 -5.71
N GLY A 46 6.66 14.50 -5.44
CA GLY A 46 5.50 15.33 -5.77
C GLY A 46 5.57 16.71 -5.09
N LEU A 47 5.88 16.75 -3.78
CA LEU A 47 6.10 18.01 -3.07
C LEU A 47 7.24 18.82 -3.69
N ARG A 48 8.36 18.17 -4.03
CA ARG A 48 9.50 18.84 -4.66
C ARG A 48 9.10 19.48 -5.99
N GLN A 49 8.34 18.78 -6.84
CA GLN A 49 7.83 19.31 -8.10
C GLN A 49 6.85 20.46 -7.89
N GLN A 50 6.02 20.39 -6.85
CA GLN A 50 5.10 21.47 -6.47
C GLN A 50 5.87 22.76 -6.11
N GLU A 51 6.91 22.65 -5.28
CA GLU A 51 7.79 23.79 -4.93
C GLU A 51 8.53 24.37 -6.15
N MET A 52 8.80 23.55 -7.16
CA MET A 52 9.36 23.99 -8.44
C MET A 52 8.32 24.61 -9.39
N GLY A 53 7.04 24.64 -9.02
CA GLY A 53 5.94 25.13 -9.86
C GLY A 53 5.47 24.15 -10.93
N ASN A 54 6.00 22.91 -10.94
CA ASN A 54 5.63 21.87 -11.90
C ASN A 54 4.34 21.16 -11.46
N LEU A 55 3.22 21.90 -11.41
CA LEU A 55 1.98 21.48 -10.75
C LEU A 55 1.36 20.21 -11.35
N THR A 56 1.40 20.02 -12.67
CA THR A 56 0.88 18.81 -13.32
C THR A 56 1.69 17.57 -12.91
N ALA A 57 3.03 17.67 -12.97
CA ALA A 57 3.89 16.56 -12.56
C ALA A 57 3.74 16.24 -11.08
N ALA A 58 3.64 17.27 -10.23
CA ALA A 58 3.38 17.12 -8.81
C ALA A 58 2.05 16.38 -8.55
N TYR A 59 0.97 16.77 -9.23
CA TYR A 59 -0.32 16.10 -9.13
C TYR A 59 -0.25 14.61 -9.52
N ASP A 60 0.40 14.29 -10.65
CA ASP A 60 0.52 12.91 -11.11
C ASP A 60 1.30 12.03 -10.12
N LEU A 61 2.38 12.56 -9.55
CA LEU A 61 3.18 11.89 -8.52
C LEU A 61 2.38 11.67 -7.22
N LEU A 62 1.64 12.69 -6.77
CA LEU A 62 0.78 12.59 -5.57
C LEU A 62 -0.36 11.60 -5.77
N ARG A 63 -0.94 11.53 -6.98
CA ARG A 63 -1.94 10.53 -7.33
C ARG A 63 -1.35 9.12 -7.30
N HIS A 64 -0.15 8.94 -7.82
CA HIS A 64 0.50 7.64 -7.79
C HIS A 64 0.86 7.20 -6.35
N ALA A 65 1.26 8.15 -5.49
CA ALA A 65 1.44 7.89 -4.06
C ALA A 65 0.13 7.48 -3.38
N HIS A 66 -1.01 8.05 -3.79
CA HIS A 66 -2.33 7.67 -3.30
C HIS A 66 -2.71 6.24 -3.71
N ASP A 67 -2.46 5.85 -4.95
CA ASP A 67 -2.77 4.49 -5.44
C ASP A 67 -1.99 3.42 -4.64
N LEU A 68 -0.75 3.72 -4.24
CA LEU A 68 0.11 2.83 -3.45
C LEU A 68 -0.23 2.83 -1.94
N ASN A 69 -0.67 3.97 -1.41
CA ASN A 69 -1.12 4.10 -0.02
C ASN A 69 -2.43 4.91 0.08
N PRO A 70 -3.59 4.26 -0.14
CA PRO A 70 -4.89 4.92 -0.12
C PRO A 70 -5.31 5.44 1.26
N ARG A 71 -4.56 5.15 2.33
CA ARG A 71 -4.84 5.54 3.71
C ARG A 71 -4.00 6.73 4.18
N SER A 72 -3.11 7.26 3.33
CA SER A 72 -2.25 8.39 3.69
C SER A 72 -3.04 9.70 3.79
N ALA A 73 -3.28 10.16 5.02
CA ALA A 73 -3.92 11.46 5.27
C ALA A 73 -3.13 12.64 4.68
N ALA A 74 -1.79 12.54 4.67
CA ALA A 74 -0.92 13.57 4.11
C ALA A 74 -1.11 13.70 2.58
N VAL A 75 -1.18 12.58 1.87
CA VAL A 75 -1.41 12.58 0.41
C VAL A 75 -2.80 13.13 0.09
N TYR A 76 -3.83 12.74 0.84
CA TYR A 76 -5.19 13.29 0.66
C TYR A 76 -5.23 14.79 0.86
N TYR A 77 -4.56 15.31 1.89
CA TYR A 77 -4.52 16.73 2.17
C TYR A 77 -3.90 17.52 1.00
N GLN A 78 -2.80 17.01 0.43
CA GLN A 78 -2.19 17.65 -0.75
C GLN A 78 -3.12 17.61 -1.97
N LEU A 79 -3.68 16.44 -2.30
CA LEU A 79 -4.58 16.28 -3.45
C LEU A 79 -5.85 17.14 -3.33
N ALA A 80 -6.35 17.38 -2.12
CA ALA A 80 -7.52 18.24 -1.92
C ALA A 80 -7.32 19.66 -2.47
N GLY A 81 -6.12 20.23 -2.33
CA GLY A 81 -5.77 21.53 -2.90
C GLY A 81 -5.89 21.55 -4.43
N TYR A 82 -5.38 20.51 -5.09
CA TYR A 82 -5.49 20.35 -6.54
C TYR A 82 -6.95 20.24 -7.00
N TYR A 83 -7.78 19.44 -6.32
CA TYR A 83 -9.19 19.29 -6.68
C TYR A 83 -9.99 20.59 -6.52
N VAL A 84 -9.70 21.40 -5.50
CA VAL A 84 -10.32 22.72 -5.33
C VAL A 84 -9.95 23.64 -6.48
N ASN A 85 -8.66 23.71 -6.86
CA ASN A 85 -8.21 24.54 -7.97
C ASN A 85 -8.84 24.11 -9.30
N MET A 86 -8.82 22.82 -9.61
CA MET A 86 -9.45 22.28 -10.83
C MET A 86 -10.96 22.57 -10.90
N LYS A 87 -11.66 22.52 -9.76
CA LYS A 87 -13.08 22.88 -9.70
C LYS A 87 -13.28 24.36 -10.00
N ASN A 88 -12.41 25.23 -9.50
CA ASN A 88 -12.51 26.67 -9.72
C ASN A 88 -12.14 27.05 -11.17
N ASP A 89 -11.18 26.37 -11.78
CA ASP A 89 -10.78 26.60 -13.18
C ASP A 89 -11.86 26.16 -14.20
N ALA A 90 -12.75 25.27 -13.79
CA ALA A 90 -13.84 24.75 -14.63
C ALA A 90 -15.12 25.62 -14.60
N LEU A 91 -15.14 26.70 -13.82
CA LEU A 91 -16.27 27.64 -13.64
C LEU A 91 -16.00 28.97 -14.33
#